data_AF-A0A9W9SCR2-F1
#
_entry.id   AF-A0A9W9SCR2-F1
#
_cell.length_a   1.000
_cell.length_b   1.000
_cell.length_c   1.000
_cell.angle_alpha   90.00
_cell.angle_beta   90.00
_cell.angle_gamma   90.00
#
_symmetry.space_group_name_H-M   'P 1'
#
loop_
_entity.id
_entity.type
_entity.pdbx_description
1 polymer ?
#
loop_
_entity_poly.entity_id
_entity_poly.type
_entity_poly.pdbx_seq_one_letter_code
_entity_poly.pdbx_strand_id
1 'polypeptide(L)'
;MYADYDPPSIELANVKFVEVIKETDSLYLCRTRWQGKDCVLKVFSPYKWDRPEDFANAHLYLISMGVVENIDPEAEGWQPQLKEFHDKTFPQCLDPKARPNGVLMEYIPDLKMFDLSNYTEQRARSLHRLLNDIHDAGIVHLDIYPRNMLIQGDSDRVLLIDYELAQIFDPEHSEHPRFFARERALMDGFVEALVTLSVPV
;
A
#
# COMPACT_ATOMS: atom_id res chain seq x y z
N MET A 1 -2.18 -22.10 8.02
CA MET A 1 -0.71 -21.98 8.17
C MET A 1 -0.22 -21.10 7.04
N TYR A 2 -0.21 -19.77 7.27
CA TYR A 2 0.58 -18.88 6.44
C TYR A 2 2.04 -19.15 6.83
N ALA A 3 2.86 -19.57 5.87
CA ALA A 3 4.29 -19.67 6.09
C ALA A 3 4.80 -18.30 6.55
N ASP A 4 5.73 -18.28 7.51
CA ASP A 4 6.45 -17.09 7.95
C ASP A 4 7.14 -16.47 6.73
N TYR A 5 6.43 -15.57 6.03
CA TYR A 5 7.00 -14.81 4.93
C TYR A 5 7.87 -13.73 5.55
N ASP A 6 9.18 -13.96 5.52
CA ASP A 6 10.17 -12.96 5.86
C ASP A 6 10.58 -12.23 4.56
N PRO A 7 10.19 -10.96 4.37
CA PRO A 7 10.59 -10.19 3.21
C PRO A 7 12.13 -10.09 3.14
N PRO A 8 12.74 -10.09 1.95
CA PRO A 8 14.18 -9.89 1.86
C PRO A 8 14.54 -8.48 2.35
N SER A 9 15.59 -8.40 3.17
CA SER A 9 16.22 -7.13 3.52
C SER A 9 17.02 -6.60 2.31
N ILE A 10 16.77 -5.35 1.94
CA ILE A 10 17.36 -4.67 0.79
C ILE A 10 18.19 -3.49 1.30
N GLU A 11 19.46 -3.47 0.94
CA GLU A 11 20.32 -2.31 1.22
C GLU A 11 19.92 -1.12 0.34
N LEU A 12 19.71 0.05 0.96
CA LEU A 12 19.35 1.28 0.27
C LEU A 12 20.35 1.66 -0.85
N ALA A 13 21.63 1.35 -0.68
CA ALA A 13 22.68 1.59 -1.68
C ALA A 13 22.41 0.89 -3.03
N ASN A 14 21.62 -0.18 -3.03
CA ASN A 14 21.21 -0.90 -4.24
C ASN A 14 19.93 -0.34 -4.88
N VAL A 15 19.28 0.64 -4.23
CA VAL A 15 18.05 1.28 -4.68
C VAL A 15 18.38 2.68 -5.18
N LYS A 16 18.11 2.94 -6.45
CA LYS A 16 18.36 4.24 -7.06
C LYS A 16 17.11 5.11 -6.97
N PHE A 17 17.22 6.28 -6.36
CA PHE A 17 16.17 7.29 -6.36
C PHE A 17 15.90 7.79 -7.79
N VAL A 18 14.62 8.04 -8.11
CA VAL A 18 14.21 8.63 -9.39
C VAL A 18 13.48 9.94 -9.14
N GLU A 19 12.36 9.92 -8.42
CA GLU A 19 11.54 11.10 -8.13
C GLU A 19 10.64 10.89 -6.91
N VAL A 20 10.21 11.98 -6.28
CA VAL A 20 9.17 11.96 -5.26
C VAL A 20 7.81 11.84 -5.94
N ILE A 21 7.05 10.81 -5.58
CA ILE A 21 5.66 10.64 -6.04
C ILE A 21 4.72 11.42 -5.12
N LYS A 22 4.91 11.28 -3.80
CA LYS A 22 4.07 11.92 -2.78
C LYS A 22 4.83 12.07 -1.48
N GLU A 23 4.64 13.21 -0.81
CA GLU A 23 5.15 13.44 0.53
C GLU A 23 4.03 13.97 1.43
N THR A 24 4.00 13.49 2.67
CA THR A 24 3.16 13.99 3.76
C THR A 24 4.00 14.07 5.04
N ASP A 25 3.43 14.57 6.13
CA ASP A 25 4.13 14.66 7.41
C ASP A 25 4.44 13.30 8.07
N SER A 26 4.01 12.17 7.47
CA SER A 26 4.28 10.85 8.02
C SER A 26 4.67 9.79 7.00
N LEU A 27 4.78 10.19 5.73
CA LEU A 27 4.99 9.28 4.60
C LEU A 27 5.78 9.97 3.51
N TYR A 28 6.81 9.29 3.02
CA TYR A 28 7.57 9.69 1.85
C TYR A 28 7.54 8.57 0.81
N LEU A 29 6.86 8.82 -0.30
CA LEU A 29 6.66 7.87 -1.38
C LEU A 29 7.46 8.32 -2.60
N CYS A 30 8.40 7.50 -3.04
CA CYS A 30 9.27 7.82 -4.17
C CYS A 30 9.30 6.69 -5.19
N ARG A 31 9.44 7.07 -6.46
CA ARG A 31 9.78 6.15 -7.52
C ARG A 31 11.28 5.88 -7.44
N THR A 32 11.63 4.62 -7.59
CA THR A 32 13.00 4.12 -7.49
C THR A 32 13.29 3.11 -8.58
N ARG A 33 14.56 2.69 -8.70
CA ARG A 33 14.96 1.56 -9.53
C ARG A 33 15.80 0.57 -8.73
N TRP A 34 15.40 -0.69 -8.75
CA TRP A 34 16.09 -1.79 -8.08
C TRP A 34 16.20 -2.99 -9.04
N GLN A 35 17.40 -3.56 -9.16
CA GLN A 35 17.70 -4.65 -10.11
C GLN A 35 17.21 -4.40 -11.55
N GLY A 36 17.28 -3.14 -12.00
CA GLY A 36 16.83 -2.73 -13.34
C GLY A 36 15.32 -2.60 -13.53
N LYS A 37 14.52 -2.80 -12.48
CA LYS A 37 13.06 -2.61 -12.49
C LYS A 37 12.68 -1.31 -11.81
N ASP A 38 11.65 -0.64 -12.33
CA ASP A 38 11.06 0.51 -11.63
C ASP A 38 10.23 0.01 -10.44
N CYS A 39 10.39 0.68 -9.30
CA CYS A 39 9.81 0.33 -8.02
C CYS A 39 9.27 1.58 -7.32
N VAL A 40 8.47 1.37 -6.28
CA VAL A 40 8.06 2.42 -5.34
C VAL A 40 8.69 2.10 -4.00
N LEU A 41 9.43 3.05 -3.41
CA LEU A 41 9.85 2.95 -2.02
C LEU A 41 8.92 3.82 -1.18
N LYS A 42 8.18 3.16 -0.28
CA LYS A 42 7.34 3.78 0.74
C LYS A 42 8.15 3.89 2.03
N VAL A 43 8.65 5.09 2.33
CA VAL A 43 9.45 5.38 3.53
C VAL A 43 8.55 5.91 4.63
N PHE A 44 8.64 5.29 5.80
CA PHE A 44 7.89 5.62 6.99
C PHE A 44 8.74 6.43 7.95
N SER A 45 8.09 7.32 8.70
CA SER A 45 8.70 7.96 9.85
C SER A 45 9.18 6.89 10.87
N PRO A 46 10.29 7.11 11.59
CA PRO A 46 10.83 6.16 12.57
C PRO A 46 9.84 5.65 13.63
N TYR A 47 8.76 6.40 13.92
CA TYR A 47 7.75 6.06 14.93
C TYR A 47 6.51 5.35 14.38
N LYS A 48 6.41 5.21 13.05
CA LYS A 48 5.34 4.44 12.38
C LYS A 48 5.83 3.08 11.90
N TRP A 49 7.03 2.69 12.32
CA TRP A 49 7.60 1.40 11.99
C TRP A 49 7.42 0.44 13.16
N ASP A 50 6.28 -0.23 13.19
CA ASP A 50 6.15 -1.46 13.96
C ASP A 50 6.74 -2.58 13.10
N ARG A 51 7.90 -3.13 13.50
CA ARG A 51 8.38 -4.38 12.91
C ARG A 51 7.27 -5.42 13.12
N PRO A 52 6.71 -6.00 12.05
CA PRO A 52 5.51 -6.81 12.17
C PRO A 52 5.85 -8.21 12.67
N GLU A 53 6.05 -8.30 13.98
CA GLU A 53 5.73 -9.51 14.73
C GLU A 53 4.18 -9.61 14.94
N ASP A 54 3.45 -8.52 14.64
CA ASP A 54 2.00 -8.46 14.62
C ASP A 54 1.43 -8.77 13.21
N PHE A 55 0.80 -9.94 13.12
CA PHE A 55 0.23 -10.68 11.97
C PHE A 55 -0.57 -9.89 10.90
N ALA A 56 -0.83 -8.60 11.07
CA ALA A 56 -1.62 -7.76 10.17
C ALA A 56 -0.88 -7.29 8.89
N ASN A 57 0.44 -7.07 8.98
CA ASN A 57 1.22 -6.49 7.87
C ASN A 57 1.73 -7.51 6.83
N ALA A 58 1.41 -8.80 6.98
CA ALA A 58 1.89 -9.85 6.07
C ALA A 58 1.40 -9.68 4.61
N HIS A 59 0.35 -8.88 4.36
CA HIS A 59 -0.08 -8.56 3.00
C HIS A 59 0.63 -7.35 2.39
N LEU A 60 1.07 -6.39 3.21
CA LEU A 60 2.03 -5.37 2.76
C LEU A 60 3.28 -6.06 2.20
N TYR A 61 3.61 -7.22 2.76
CA TYR A 61 4.68 -8.09 2.30
C TYR A 61 4.40 -8.91 1.04
N LEU A 62 3.16 -9.35 0.82
CA LEU A 62 2.77 -10.09 -0.38
C LEU A 62 2.86 -9.25 -1.67
N ILE A 63 2.76 -7.92 -1.54
CA ILE A 63 3.03 -6.98 -2.64
C ILE A 63 4.42 -6.31 -2.54
N SER A 64 5.17 -6.58 -1.46
CA SER A 64 6.53 -6.05 -1.30
C SER A 64 7.53 -6.90 -2.05
N MET A 65 8.50 -6.23 -2.65
CA MET A 65 9.72 -6.84 -3.16
C MET A 65 10.76 -7.02 -2.05
N GLY A 66 10.64 -6.27 -0.96
CA GLY A 66 11.50 -6.35 0.23
C GLY A 66 11.39 -5.12 1.13
N VAL A 67 12.12 -5.15 2.24
CA VAL A 67 12.20 -4.05 3.22
C VAL A 67 13.54 -3.35 3.14
N VAL A 68 13.55 -2.04 3.37
CA VAL A 68 14.77 -1.24 3.49
C VAL A 68 14.81 -0.66 4.89
N GLU A 69 15.66 -1.21 5.75
CA GLU A 69 15.74 -0.83 7.15
C GLU A 69 16.89 0.13 7.44
N ASN A 70 16.77 0.89 8.53
CA ASN A 70 17.79 1.81 9.04
C ASN A 70 18.29 2.78 7.97
N ILE A 71 17.37 3.35 7.20
CA ILE A 71 17.66 4.27 6.10
C ILE A 71 18.41 5.49 6.65
N ASP A 72 19.61 5.73 6.11
CA ASP A 72 20.35 6.95 6.42
C ASP A 72 19.73 8.14 5.64
N PRO A 73 19.19 9.16 6.31
CA PRO A 73 18.61 10.32 5.64
C PRO A 73 19.62 11.08 4.76
N GLU A 74 20.91 10.90 5.05
CA GLU A 74 22.02 11.51 4.34
C GLU A 74 22.64 10.59 3.28
N ALA A 75 22.00 9.46 2.96
CA ALA A 75 22.52 8.52 1.97
C ALA A 75 22.82 9.19 0.61
N GLU A 76 23.94 8.78 0.01
CA GLU A 76 24.37 9.28 -1.30
C GLU A 76 23.29 9.01 -2.36
N GLY A 77 22.93 10.04 -3.14
CA GLY A 77 21.89 9.97 -4.16
C GLY A 77 20.44 10.15 -3.67
N TRP A 78 20.23 10.29 -2.35
CA TRP A 78 18.91 10.52 -1.74
C TRP A 78 18.74 11.94 -1.17
N GLN A 79 19.82 12.70 -1.12
CA GLN A 79 19.83 14.10 -0.71
C GLN A 79 19.45 15.05 -1.87
N PRO A 80 18.79 16.19 -1.58
CA PRO A 80 18.37 16.64 -0.26
C PRO A 80 17.03 16.07 0.21
N GLN A 81 16.25 15.44 -0.67
CA GLN A 81 14.82 15.17 -0.45
C GLN A 81 14.55 14.30 0.77
N LEU A 82 15.30 13.20 0.94
CA LEU A 82 15.11 12.30 2.07
C LEU A 82 15.50 12.96 3.40
N LYS A 83 16.55 13.77 3.39
CA LYS A 83 17.00 14.53 4.56
C LYS A 83 15.97 15.58 4.98
N GLU A 84 15.39 16.31 4.04
CA GLU A 84 14.35 17.30 4.32
C GLU A 84 13.09 16.66 4.90
N PHE A 85 12.64 15.53 4.33
CA PHE A 85 11.54 14.76 4.88
C PHE A 85 11.86 14.28 6.31
N HIS A 86 13.06 13.73 6.52
CA HIS A 86 13.50 13.31 7.84
C HIS A 86 13.47 14.48 8.83
N ASP A 87 14.13 15.61 8.54
CA ASP A 87 14.23 16.74 9.46
C ASP A 87 12.86 17.39 9.76
N LYS A 88 11.93 17.35 8.81
CA LYS A 88 10.55 17.81 8.98
C LYS A 88 9.72 16.88 9.87
N THR A 89 9.85 15.58 9.66
CA THR A 89 9.09 14.56 10.42
C THR A 89 9.76 14.18 11.74
N PHE A 90 11.03 14.53 11.90
CA PHE A 90 11.89 14.24 13.04
C PHE A 90 12.48 15.54 13.61
N PRO A 91 11.74 16.26 14.46
CA PRO A 91 12.30 17.43 15.12
C PRO A 91 13.49 17.04 16.00
N GLN A 92 14.53 17.87 15.98
CA GLN A 92 15.86 17.66 16.58
C GLN A 92 15.87 17.33 18.10
N CYS A 93 14.72 17.41 18.77
CA CYS A 93 14.53 17.08 20.19
C CYS A 93 14.20 15.60 20.47
N LEU A 94 14.16 14.75 19.44
CA LEU A 94 13.96 13.31 19.53
C LEU A 94 15.28 12.53 19.39
N ASP A 95 15.26 11.20 19.59
CA ASP A 95 16.45 10.33 19.50
C ASP A 95 17.23 10.51 18.18
N PRO A 96 18.41 11.16 18.16
CA PRO A 96 19.14 11.47 16.93
C PRO A 96 19.61 10.23 16.16
N LYS A 97 19.47 9.03 16.74
CA LYS A 97 19.79 7.75 16.09
C LYS A 97 18.58 7.08 15.44
N ALA A 98 17.37 7.57 15.66
CA ALA A 98 16.18 7.01 15.04
C ALA A 98 16.29 7.14 13.51
N ARG A 99 16.17 6.00 12.82
CA ARG A 99 16.25 5.95 11.36
C ARG A 99 14.92 5.53 10.77
N PRO A 100 14.49 6.13 9.64
CA PRO A 100 13.31 5.69 8.94
C PRO A 100 13.53 4.27 8.37
N ASN A 101 12.42 3.62 8.07
CA ASN A 101 12.39 2.32 7.41
C ASN A 101 11.43 2.42 6.22
N GLY A 102 11.52 1.50 5.27
CA GLY A 102 10.68 1.52 4.10
C GLY A 102 10.38 0.16 3.53
N VAL A 103 9.34 0.13 2.69
CA VAL A 103 8.93 -1.05 1.94
C VAL A 103 9.07 -0.75 0.45
N LEU A 104 9.78 -1.62 -0.25
CA LEU A 104 9.96 -1.54 -1.70
C LEU A 104 8.86 -2.38 -2.38
N MET A 105 8.16 -1.79 -3.34
CA MET A 105 7.02 -2.39 -4.03
C MET A 105 7.14 -2.22 -5.55
N GLU A 106 6.33 -2.96 -6.31
CA GLU A 106 6.21 -2.76 -7.77
C GLU A 106 5.78 -1.32 -8.09
N TYR A 107 6.43 -0.69 -9.07
CA TYR A 107 5.90 0.54 -9.66
C TYR A 107 4.93 0.20 -10.79
N ILE A 108 3.69 0.69 -10.65
CA ILE A 108 2.65 0.52 -11.66
C ILE A 108 2.39 1.89 -12.30
N PRO A 109 2.67 2.06 -13.60
CA PRO A 109 2.45 3.33 -14.28
C PRO A 109 0.97 3.57 -14.54
N ASP A 110 0.59 4.84 -14.68
CA ASP A 110 -0.77 5.30 -15.06
C ASP A 110 -1.88 4.82 -14.10
N LEU A 111 -1.60 4.79 -12.80
CA LEU A 111 -2.62 4.52 -11.79
C LEU A 111 -3.59 5.70 -11.63
N LYS A 112 -4.88 5.41 -11.74
CA LYS A 112 -5.98 6.36 -11.54
C LYS A 112 -6.91 5.83 -10.47
N MET A 113 -7.50 6.72 -9.67
CA MET A 113 -8.54 6.33 -8.72
C MET A 113 -9.75 5.80 -9.48
N PHE A 114 -10.36 4.72 -8.99
CA PHE A 114 -11.58 4.18 -9.59
C PHE A 114 -12.75 5.09 -9.23
N ASP A 115 -13.34 5.72 -10.25
CA ASP A 115 -14.49 6.63 -10.12
C ASP A 115 -15.45 6.53 -11.33
N LEU A 116 -16.44 7.42 -11.37
CA LEU A 116 -17.43 7.48 -12.45
C LEU A 116 -16.83 7.68 -13.85
N SER A 117 -15.73 8.43 -13.95
CA SER A 117 -15.13 8.79 -15.25
C SER A 117 -14.49 7.60 -15.96
N ASN A 118 -14.11 6.58 -15.19
CA ASN A 118 -13.41 5.41 -15.67
C ASN A 118 -14.17 4.11 -15.33
N TYR A 119 -15.46 4.22 -15.04
CA TYR A 119 -16.31 3.07 -14.76
C TYR A 119 -16.56 2.21 -16.00
N THR A 120 -16.37 0.90 -15.81
CA THR A 120 -16.89 -0.15 -16.71
C THR A 120 -17.42 -1.30 -15.86
N GLU A 121 -18.40 -2.03 -16.37
CA GLU A 121 -18.92 -3.22 -15.68
C GLU A 121 -17.81 -4.26 -15.46
N GLN A 122 -16.86 -4.37 -16.39
CA GLN A 122 -15.73 -5.30 -16.29
C GLN A 122 -14.76 -4.92 -15.16
N ARG A 123 -14.49 -3.62 -14.96
CA ARG A 123 -13.67 -3.13 -13.83
C ARG A 123 -14.37 -3.39 -12.51
N ALA A 124 -15.67 -3.12 -12.41
CA ALA A 124 -16.45 -3.42 -11.21
C ALA A 124 -16.44 -4.91 -10.86
N ARG A 125 -16.68 -5.80 -11.84
CA ARG A 125 -16.58 -7.26 -11.64
C ARG A 125 -15.18 -7.70 -11.23
N SER A 126 -14.14 -7.06 -11.76
CA SER A 126 -12.75 -7.38 -11.40
C SER A 126 -12.43 -6.94 -9.97
N LEU A 127 -12.94 -5.79 -9.53
CA LEU A 127 -12.78 -5.30 -8.16
C LEU A 127 -13.47 -6.22 -7.14
N HIS A 128 -14.67 -6.72 -7.44
CA HIS A 128 -15.33 -7.71 -6.61
C HIS A 128 -14.54 -9.01 -6.49
N ARG A 129 -14.01 -9.52 -7.61
CA ARG A 129 -13.16 -10.71 -7.61
C ARG A 129 -11.91 -10.50 -6.76
N LEU A 130 -11.23 -9.37 -6.92
CA LEU A 130 -10.07 -9.02 -6.10
C LEU A 130 -10.41 -9.02 -4.61
N LEU A 131 -11.53 -8.42 -4.19
CA LEU A 131 -11.94 -8.45 -2.79
C LEU A 131 -12.22 -9.87 -2.28
N ASN A 132 -12.87 -10.70 -3.10
CA ASN A 132 -13.12 -12.10 -2.76
C ASN A 132 -11.81 -12.88 -2.62
N ASP A 133 -10.83 -12.66 -3.51
CA ASP A 133 -9.53 -13.33 -3.42
C ASP A 133 -8.79 -12.94 -2.12
N ILE A 134 -8.87 -11.66 -1.70
CA ILE A 134 -8.32 -11.19 -0.42
C ILE A 134 -9.05 -11.85 0.76
N HIS A 135 -10.38 -11.95 0.68
CA HIS A 135 -11.22 -12.59 1.70
C HIS A 135 -10.99 -14.11 1.79
N ASP A 136 -10.81 -14.79 0.67
CA ASP A 136 -10.50 -16.22 0.62
C ASP A 136 -9.12 -16.51 1.21
N ALA A 137 -8.21 -15.54 1.14
CA ALA A 137 -6.96 -15.53 1.88
C ALA A 137 -7.12 -15.13 3.37
N GLY A 138 -8.33 -15.00 3.90
CA GLY A 138 -8.57 -14.71 5.33
C GLY A 138 -8.17 -13.30 5.74
N ILE A 139 -8.05 -12.36 4.80
CA ILE A 139 -7.68 -10.97 5.08
C ILE A 139 -8.90 -10.07 4.96
N VAL A 140 -8.97 -9.10 5.86
CA VAL A 140 -9.88 -7.95 5.78
C VAL A 140 -9.04 -6.71 5.65
N HIS A 141 -9.33 -5.85 4.68
CA HIS A 141 -8.52 -4.65 4.43
C HIS A 141 -8.78 -3.53 5.44
N LEU A 142 -10.01 -3.43 5.96
CA LEU A 142 -10.51 -2.44 6.90
C LEU A 142 -10.51 -0.97 6.42
N ASP A 143 -10.09 -0.70 5.17
CA ASP A 143 -10.02 0.64 4.57
C ASP A 143 -10.39 0.67 3.08
N ILE A 144 -11.45 -0.03 2.70
CA ILE A 144 -11.92 -0.14 1.29
C ILE A 144 -12.67 1.11 0.79
N TYR A 145 -12.15 2.31 1.06
CA TYR A 145 -12.71 3.52 0.46
C TYR A 145 -12.18 3.73 -0.96
N PRO A 146 -12.90 4.47 -1.83
CA PRO A 146 -12.51 4.65 -3.23
C PRO A 146 -11.07 5.16 -3.45
N ARG A 147 -10.52 5.95 -2.50
CA ARG A 147 -9.12 6.42 -2.56
C ARG A 147 -8.08 5.30 -2.66
N ASN A 148 -8.43 4.10 -2.21
CA ASN A 148 -7.57 2.92 -2.19
C ASN A 148 -7.87 1.97 -3.36
N MET A 149 -8.88 2.26 -4.18
CA MET A 149 -9.26 1.47 -5.34
C MET A 149 -8.69 2.13 -6.59
N LEU A 150 -7.75 1.48 -7.25
CA LEU A 150 -7.05 2.03 -8.40
C LEU A 150 -7.30 1.20 -9.67
N ILE A 151 -7.22 1.88 -10.80
CA ILE A 151 -7.25 1.31 -12.14
C ILE A 151 -5.93 1.65 -12.82
N GLN A 152 -5.34 0.68 -13.53
CA GLN A 152 -4.18 0.95 -14.37
C GLN A 152 -4.62 1.45 -15.76
N GLY A 153 -4.60 2.77 -15.95
CA GLY A 153 -4.84 3.45 -17.22
C GLY A 153 -6.15 3.06 -17.88
N ASP A 154 -6.08 2.68 -19.15
CA ASP A 154 -7.22 2.20 -19.94
C ASP A 154 -7.40 0.67 -19.88
N SER A 155 -6.65 -0.02 -19.03
CA SER A 155 -6.80 -1.47 -18.83
C SER A 155 -7.91 -1.81 -17.83
N ASP A 156 -8.27 -3.09 -17.74
CA ASP A 156 -9.19 -3.60 -16.70
C ASP A 156 -8.45 -4.06 -15.43
N ARG A 157 -7.15 -3.78 -15.29
CA ARG A 157 -6.39 -4.11 -14.07
C ARG A 157 -6.85 -3.18 -12.94
N VAL A 158 -7.55 -3.77 -11.99
CA VAL A 158 -7.94 -3.16 -10.71
C VAL A 158 -6.90 -3.47 -9.65
N LEU A 159 -6.71 -2.55 -8.71
CA LEU A 159 -5.87 -2.72 -7.55
C LEU A 159 -6.57 -2.18 -6.32
N LEU A 160 -6.33 -2.84 -5.19
CA LEU A 160 -6.66 -2.34 -3.86
C LEU A 160 -5.33 -2.12 -3.14
N ILE A 161 -5.10 -0.90 -2.65
CA ILE A 161 -3.83 -0.48 -2.04
C ILE A 161 -4.02 -0.03 -0.59
N ASP A 162 -2.90 0.13 0.12
CA ASP A 162 -2.84 0.70 1.48
C ASP A 162 -3.40 -0.22 2.58
N TYR A 163 -2.78 -1.39 2.72
CA TYR A 163 -3.13 -2.43 3.70
C TYR A 163 -2.67 -2.10 5.14
N GLU A 164 -2.39 -0.85 5.49
CA GLU A 164 -1.89 -0.48 6.83
C GLU A 164 -2.89 -0.83 7.96
N LEU A 165 -4.19 -0.89 7.64
CA LEU A 165 -5.23 -1.29 8.60
C LEU A 165 -5.66 -2.74 8.44
N ALA A 166 -5.11 -3.46 7.46
CA ALA A 166 -5.56 -4.81 7.15
C ALA A 166 -5.27 -5.78 8.29
N GLN A 167 -6.09 -6.82 8.44
CA GLN A 167 -5.92 -7.84 9.46
C GLN A 167 -6.14 -9.22 8.86
N ILE A 168 -5.38 -10.20 9.37
CA ILE A 168 -5.59 -11.61 9.08
C ILE A 168 -6.51 -12.17 10.15
N PHE A 169 -7.59 -12.81 9.73
CA PHE A 169 -8.48 -13.52 10.62
C PHE A 169 -8.32 -15.02 10.43
N ASP A 170 -8.26 -15.73 11.56
CA ASP A 170 -8.44 -17.18 11.56
C ASP A 170 -9.88 -17.49 11.08
N PRO A 171 -10.08 -18.44 10.16
CA PRO A 171 -11.40 -18.93 9.78
C PRO A 171 -12.33 -19.27 10.96
N GLU A 172 -11.77 -19.64 12.12
CA GLU A 172 -12.52 -19.98 13.33
C GLU A 172 -12.88 -18.77 14.22
N HIS A 173 -12.41 -17.56 13.91
CA HIS A 173 -12.64 -16.37 14.73
C HIS A 173 -14.09 -15.87 14.63
N SER A 174 -14.75 -15.58 15.76
CA SER A 174 -16.19 -15.22 15.80
C SER A 174 -16.55 -13.95 15.02
N GLU A 175 -15.61 -13.00 14.95
CA GLU A 175 -15.76 -11.76 14.19
C GLU A 175 -15.46 -11.90 12.68
N HIS A 176 -14.87 -13.05 12.26
CA HIS A 176 -14.49 -13.31 10.87
C HIS A 176 -15.69 -13.12 9.93
N PRO A 177 -16.89 -13.70 10.12
CA PRO A 177 -17.98 -13.46 9.18
C PRO A 177 -18.43 -11.98 9.11
N ARG A 178 -18.35 -11.24 10.23
CA ARG A 178 -18.89 -9.87 10.35
C ARG A 178 -18.07 -8.85 9.56
N PHE A 179 -16.75 -8.88 9.71
CA PHE A 179 -15.87 -7.92 9.04
C PHE A 179 -15.87 -8.10 7.51
N PHE A 180 -15.85 -9.35 7.06
CA PHE A 180 -15.86 -9.70 5.64
C PHE A 180 -17.21 -9.33 5.00
N ALA A 181 -18.33 -9.61 5.69
CA ALA A 181 -19.65 -9.19 5.24
C ALA A 181 -19.78 -7.66 5.16
N ARG A 182 -19.20 -6.93 6.11
CA ARG A 182 -19.17 -5.46 6.09
C ARG A 182 -18.42 -4.94 4.87
N GLU A 183 -17.25 -5.49 4.55
CA GLU A 183 -16.50 -5.06 3.37
C GLU A 183 -17.23 -5.35 2.07
N ARG A 184 -17.85 -6.54 1.94
CA ARG A 184 -18.69 -6.86 0.77
C ARG A 184 -19.82 -5.85 0.61
N ALA A 185 -20.55 -5.54 1.68
CA ALA A 185 -21.67 -4.60 1.62
C ALA A 185 -21.24 -3.18 1.21
N LEU A 186 -20.08 -2.72 1.70
CA LEU A 186 -19.52 -1.43 1.30
C LEU A 186 -19.09 -1.42 -0.18
N MET A 187 -18.51 -2.53 -0.66
CA MET A 187 -18.14 -2.70 -2.07
C MET A 187 -19.38 -2.72 -2.98
N ASP A 188 -20.40 -3.50 -2.61
CA ASP A 188 -21.67 -3.60 -3.34
C ASP A 188 -22.32 -2.21 -3.44
N GLY A 189 -22.42 -1.47 -2.33
CA GLY A 189 -23.00 -0.13 -2.32
C GLY A 189 -22.21 0.88 -3.16
N PHE A 190 -20.88 0.79 -3.18
CA PHE A 190 -20.05 1.63 -4.04
C PHE A 190 -20.31 1.34 -5.53
N VAL A 191 -20.31 0.07 -5.93
CA VAL A 191 -20.56 -0.33 -7.32
C VAL A 191 -21.98 0.02 -7.75
N GLU A 192 -22.98 -0.20 -6.90
CA GLU A 192 -24.38 0.19 -7.17
C GLU A 192 -24.51 1.70 -7.40
N ALA A 193 -23.82 2.52 -6.59
CA ALA A 193 -23.79 3.95 -6.77
C ALA A 193 -23.15 4.35 -8.12
N LEU A 194 -22.03 3.72 -8.51
CA LEU A 194 -21.40 3.96 -9.81
C LEU A 194 -22.33 3.59 -10.97
N VAL A 195 -22.98 2.42 -10.91
CA VAL A 195 -23.95 1.97 -11.92
C VAL A 195 -25.07 3.00 -12.05
N THR A 196 -25.72 3.35 -10.93
CA THR A 196 -26.88 4.24 -10.91
C THR A 196 -26.55 5.63 -11.48
N LEU A 197 -25.36 6.16 -11.17
CA LEU A 197 -24.93 7.48 -11.63
C LEU A 197 -24.32 7.48 -13.03
N SER A 198 -23.96 6.32 -13.58
CA SER A 198 -23.39 6.17 -14.92
C SER A 198 -24.43 6.07 -16.04
N VAL A 199 -25.70 5.81 -15.71
CA VAL A 199 -26.81 5.74 -16.68
C VAL A 199 -27.34 7.17 -16.93
N PRO A 200 -27.28 7.70 -18.17
CA PRO A 200 -27.90 8.99 -18.48
C PRO A 200 -29.43 8.88 -18.36
N VAL A 201 -30.05 9.88 -17.73
CA VAL A 201 -31.52 10.05 -17.67
C VAL A 201 -32.09 10.29 -19.07
#